data_AF-A0A9P1BTP9-F1
#
_entry.id   AF-A0A9P1BTP9-F1
#
_cell.length_a   1.000
_cell.length_b   1.000
_cell.length_c   1.000
_cell.angle_alpha   90.00
_cell.angle_beta   90.00
_cell.angle_gamma   90.00
#
_symmetry.space_group_name_H-M   'P 1'
#
loop_
_entity.id
_entity.type
_entity.pdbx_description
1 polymer ?
#
loop_
_entity_poly.entity_id
_entity_poly.type
_entity_poly.pdbx_seq_one_letter_code
_entity_poly.pdbx_strand_id
1 'polypeptide(L)'
;MEGTSEEKMPLLAEEGKAQESKADADEDSMSYDSRNLLSFKVWQNLAGTVWTKSSLWKMMGILLLIALSVAASVAVLVKDPAKLNVARFQRISSFLEVVVGLLLGFFLSSSMQRWYSCTNGFLELFDAIRGLHMQLNAMGVAKDKVQLCLRYCVMSAYCLNHDLTSAPMTPEDRDAYLEQCWKDVTVEKDTEIKWEQFQEHCSSPAQRDRNIEANRRSCSNTLGLDHLSVISSGC
;
A
#
# COMPACT_ATOMS: atom_id res chain seq x y z
N MET A 1 -24.00 36.14 -46.38
CA MET A 1 -23.81 34.68 -46.39
C MET A 1 -22.75 34.39 -45.35
N GLU A 2 -23.20 34.36 -44.10
CA GLU A 2 -22.41 34.05 -42.91
C GLU A 2 -22.16 32.54 -42.85
N GLY A 3 -20.89 32.15 -42.75
CA GLY A 3 -20.48 30.80 -42.42
C GLY A 3 -20.23 30.71 -40.92
N THR A 4 -21.14 30.08 -40.19
CA THR A 4 -20.98 29.73 -38.78
C THR A 4 -20.15 28.45 -38.68
N SER A 5 -18.93 28.58 -38.18
CA SER A 5 -18.06 27.44 -37.82
C SER A 5 -18.62 26.73 -36.59
N GLU A 6 -18.84 25.43 -36.72
CA GLU A 6 -19.28 24.53 -35.65
C GLU A 6 -18.17 24.34 -34.60
N GLU A 7 -18.46 24.81 -33.39
CA GLU A 7 -17.70 24.60 -32.17
C GLU A 7 -17.95 23.16 -31.66
N LYS A 8 -16.94 22.29 -31.73
CA LYS A 8 -17.00 20.94 -31.13
C LYS A 8 -16.55 20.99 -29.67
N MET A 9 -17.51 20.77 -28.76
CA MET A 9 -17.32 20.48 -27.33
C MET A 9 -17.50 18.96 -27.05
N PRO A 10 -17.12 18.45 -25.85
CA PRO A 10 -16.18 17.34 -25.71
C PRO A 10 -16.80 15.93 -25.66
N LEU A 11 -16.02 14.97 -26.18
CA LEU A 11 -16.18 13.53 -26.02
C LEU A 11 -15.89 13.09 -24.57
N LEU A 12 -16.88 13.15 -23.68
CA LEU A 12 -16.90 12.36 -22.44
C LEU A 12 -18.35 12.03 -22.07
N ALA A 13 -18.97 11.12 -22.81
CA ALA A 13 -20.19 10.44 -22.40
C ALA A 13 -20.32 9.10 -23.13
N GLU A 14 -19.82 8.04 -22.50
CA GLU A 14 -20.34 6.67 -22.60
C GLU A 14 -19.62 5.86 -21.52
N GLU A 15 -20.14 5.96 -20.29
CA GLU A 15 -19.88 4.98 -19.25
C GLU A 15 -20.55 3.67 -19.65
N GLY A 16 -19.77 2.78 -20.27
CA GLY A 16 -20.14 1.38 -20.39
C GLY A 16 -20.30 0.80 -18.98
N LYS A 17 -21.51 0.35 -18.66
CA LYS A 17 -21.80 -0.48 -17.48
C LYS A 17 -21.01 -1.78 -17.58
N ALA A 18 -19.78 -1.76 -17.05
CA ALA A 18 -19.06 -2.97 -16.70
C ALA A 18 -19.87 -3.68 -15.62
N GLN A 19 -20.33 -4.85 -15.98
CA GLN A 19 -21.04 -5.79 -15.13
C GLN A 19 -20.03 -6.27 -14.08
N GLU A 20 -20.07 -5.64 -12.91
CA GLU A 20 -19.19 -5.91 -11.77
C GLU A 20 -19.42 -7.36 -11.30
N SER A 21 -18.51 -8.25 -11.67
CA SER A 21 -18.45 -9.59 -11.13
C SER A 21 -18.22 -9.49 -9.63
N LYS A 22 -19.11 -10.14 -8.87
CA LYS A 22 -19.07 -10.28 -7.41
C LYS A 22 -17.92 -11.21 -6.98
N ALA A 23 -16.70 -10.80 -7.27
CA ALA A 23 -15.46 -11.42 -6.85
C ALA A 23 -14.74 -10.38 -6.01
N ASP A 24 -14.75 -10.58 -4.69
CA ASP A 24 -13.86 -9.96 -3.72
C ASP A 24 -13.60 -8.47 -3.96
N ALA A 25 -14.65 -7.66 -3.74
CA ALA A 25 -14.43 -6.30 -3.30
C ALA A 25 -13.77 -6.39 -1.93
N ASP A 26 -12.44 -6.57 -1.93
CA ASP A 26 -11.57 -6.15 -0.84
C ASP A 26 -11.92 -4.69 -0.60
N GLU A 27 -12.88 -4.45 0.31
CA GLU A 27 -13.10 -3.14 0.91
C GLU A 27 -11.71 -2.68 1.34
N ASP A 28 -11.19 -1.67 0.64
CA ASP A 28 -9.92 -1.04 0.93
C ASP A 28 -9.97 -0.51 2.37
N SER A 29 -9.62 -1.39 3.31
CA SER A 29 -9.77 -1.20 4.75
C SER A 29 -8.91 -0.03 5.27
N MET A 30 -8.11 0.59 4.41
CA MET A 30 -7.23 1.69 4.74
C MET A 30 -7.71 3.05 4.23
N SER A 31 -8.64 3.14 3.28
CA SER A 31 -9.19 4.43 2.83
C SER A 31 -10.38 4.86 3.69
N TYR A 32 -10.08 5.41 4.87
CA TYR A 32 -11.10 6.04 5.71
C TYR A 32 -11.61 7.34 5.07
N ASP A 33 -12.90 7.40 4.72
CA ASP A 33 -13.53 8.67 4.34
C ASP A 33 -13.64 9.60 5.56
N SER A 34 -12.71 10.55 5.63
CA SER A 34 -12.62 11.58 6.68
C SER A 34 -13.91 12.37 6.92
N ARG A 35 -14.79 12.49 5.91
CA ARG A 35 -16.08 13.20 6.06
C ARG A 35 -17.09 12.39 6.85
N ASN A 36 -17.06 11.07 6.70
CA ASN A 36 -17.93 10.18 7.46
C ASN A 36 -17.49 10.08 8.92
N LEU A 37 -16.20 10.28 9.24
CA LEU A 37 -15.66 10.26 10.61
C LEU A 37 -16.23 11.34 11.53
N LEU A 38 -16.72 12.45 10.97
CA LEU A 38 -17.34 13.54 11.73
C LEU A 38 -18.83 13.31 11.99
N SER A 39 -19.42 12.26 11.42
CA SER A 39 -20.83 11.94 11.59
C SER A 39 -21.04 10.91 12.70
N PHE A 40 -22.20 10.97 13.39
CA PHE A 40 -22.60 9.92 14.32
C PHE A 40 -22.81 8.55 13.65
N LYS A 41 -22.77 8.49 12.31
CA LYS A 41 -22.86 7.25 11.53
C LYS A 41 -21.65 6.33 11.71
N VAL A 42 -20.52 6.86 12.19
CA VAL A 42 -19.33 6.06 12.54
C VAL A 42 -19.65 4.97 13.56
N TRP A 43 -20.56 5.24 14.49
CA TRP A 43 -20.96 4.25 15.49
C TRP A 43 -21.72 3.05 14.91
N GLN A 44 -22.29 3.18 13.70
CA GLN A 44 -22.96 2.08 13.01
C GLN A 44 -22.05 1.35 12.02
N ASN A 45 -20.93 1.94 11.60
CA ASN A 45 -19.93 1.26 10.79
C ASN A 45 -19.08 0.34 11.68
N LEU A 46 -19.63 -0.84 12.01
CA LEU A 46 -18.92 -1.89 12.73
C LEU A 46 -17.92 -2.67 11.86
N ALA A 47 -18.02 -2.55 10.53
CA ALA A 47 -17.10 -3.20 9.61
C ALA A 47 -15.66 -2.67 9.81
N GLY A 48 -14.68 -3.58 9.83
CA GLY A 48 -13.27 -3.24 10.06
C GLY A 48 -12.89 -2.89 11.51
N THR A 49 -13.86 -2.86 12.43
CA THR A 49 -13.58 -2.48 13.83
C THR A 49 -13.16 -3.67 14.71
N VAL A 50 -12.68 -3.35 15.91
CA VAL A 50 -12.36 -4.29 17.01
C VAL A 50 -13.54 -5.26 17.30
N TRP A 51 -14.78 -4.81 17.05
CA TRP A 51 -16.00 -5.58 17.29
C TRP A 51 -16.18 -6.79 16.36
N THR A 52 -15.54 -6.78 15.19
CA THR A 52 -15.65 -7.87 14.20
C THR A 52 -14.82 -9.10 14.59
N LYS A 53 -13.82 -8.93 15.45
CA LYS A 53 -12.90 -10.02 15.85
C LYS A 53 -13.55 -10.87 16.95
N SER A 54 -14.02 -12.06 16.59
CA SER A 54 -14.61 -13.04 17.52
C SER A 54 -13.71 -13.38 18.71
N SER A 55 -12.38 -13.32 18.55
CA SER A 55 -11.42 -13.55 19.64
C SER A 55 -11.58 -12.56 20.80
N LEU A 56 -11.86 -11.29 20.49
CA LEU A 56 -12.03 -10.25 21.50
C LEU A 56 -13.33 -10.44 22.30
N TRP A 57 -14.40 -10.83 21.62
CA TRP A 57 -15.66 -11.20 22.30
C TRP A 57 -15.50 -12.41 23.21
N LYS A 58 -14.71 -13.41 22.81
CA LYS A 58 -14.38 -14.56 23.68
C LYS A 58 -13.64 -14.10 24.93
N MET A 59 -12.62 -13.26 24.79
CA MET A 59 -11.87 -12.71 25.92
C MET A 59 -12.76 -11.87 26.85
N MET A 60 -13.59 -10.97 26.28
CA MET A 60 -14.54 -10.16 27.04
C MET A 60 -15.54 -11.04 27.80
N GLY A 61 -16.06 -12.08 27.15
CA GLY A 61 -16.97 -13.05 27.78
C GLY A 61 -16.31 -13.81 28.93
N ILE A 62 -15.07 -14.27 28.77
CA ILE A 62 -14.31 -14.95 29.83
C ILE A 62 -14.06 -14.01 31.00
N LEU A 63 -13.64 -12.76 30.75
CA LEU A 63 -13.41 -11.76 31.80
C LEU A 63 -14.71 -11.44 32.56
N LEU A 64 -15.83 -11.31 31.86
CA LEU A 64 -17.14 -11.11 32.48
C LEU A 64 -17.53 -12.31 33.37
N LEU A 65 -17.33 -13.53 32.89
CA LEU A 65 -17.60 -14.75 33.67
C LEU A 65 -16.70 -14.83 34.91
N ILE A 66 -15.43 -14.45 34.81
CA ILE A 66 -14.52 -14.37 35.96
C ILE A 66 -15.05 -13.32 36.96
N ALA A 67 -15.43 -12.13 36.49
CA ALA A 67 -15.96 -11.08 37.36
C ALA A 67 -17.25 -11.53 38.09
N LEU A 68 -18.19 -12.15 37.38
CA LEU A 68 -19.42 -12.68 37.95
C LEU A 68 -19.14 -13.83 38.93
N SER A 69 -18.20 -14.72 38.61
CA SER A 69 -17.85 -15.84 39.50
C SER A 69 -17.19 -15.36 40.79
N VAL A 70 -16.32 -14.34 40.74
CA VAL A 70 -15.75 -13.71 41.93
C VAL A 70 -16.84 -13.01 42.74
N ALA A 71 -17.73 -12.25 42.10
CA ALA A 71 -18.83 -11.57 42.77
C ALA A 71 -19.77 -12.56 43.49
N ALA A 72 -20.16 -13.64 42.80
CA ALA A 72 -20.98 -14.72 43.38
C ALA A 72 -20.26 -15.42 44.53
N SER A 73 -18.96 -15.71 44.38
CA SER A 73 -18.15 -16.34 45.42
C SER A 73 -18.10 -15.49 46.69
N VAL A 74 -17.91 -14.17 46.56
CA VAL A 74 -17.93 -13.24 47.70
C VAL A 74 -19.31 -13.20 48.36
N ALA A 75 -20.40 -13.15 47.57
CA ALA A 75 -21.76 -13.11 48.08
C ALA A 75 -22.16 -14.37 48.87
N VAL A 76 -21.66 -15.55 48.48
CA VAL A 76 -21.98 -16.81 49.16
C VAL A 76 -21.06 -17.08 50.36
N LEU A 77 -19.76 -16.76 50.25
CA LEU A 77 -18.76 -17.14 51.26
C LEU A 77 -18.62 -16.11 52.40
N VAL A 78 -18.98 -14.84 52.18
CA VAL A 78 -18.78 -13.77 53.16
C VAL A 78 -20.10 -13.40 53.83
N LYS A 79 -20.35 -13.96 55.03
CA LYS A 79 -21.54 -13.63 55.84
C LYS A 79 -21.51 -12.20 56.43
N ASP A 80 -20.32 -11.63 56.62
CA ASP A 80 -20.12 -10.28 57.16
C ASP A 80 -19.22 -9.45 56.22
N PRO A 81 -19.79 -8.63 55.32
CA PRO A 81 -19.02 -7.85 54.34
C PRO A 81 -18.13 -6.77 54.98
N ALA A 82 -18.44 -6.36 56.21
CA ALA A 82 -17.70 -5.32 56.93
C ALA A 82 -16.29 -5.74 57.39
N LYS A 83 -15.98 -7.04 57.41
CA LYS A 83 -14.64 -7.55 57.80
C LYS A 83 -13.63 -7.53 56.64
N LEU A 84 -14.09 -7.30 55.41
CA LEU A 84 -13.24 -7.30 54.23
C LEU A 84 -12.55 -5.94 54.10
N ASN A 85 -11.22 -5.92 54.18
CA ASN A 85 -10.44 -4.68 54.12
C ASN A 85 -10.28 -4.21 52.67
N VAL A 86 -11.39 -3.77 52.07
CA VAL A 86 -11.49 -3.29 50.68
C VAL A 86 -10.48 -2.18 50.40
N ALA A 87 -10.21 -1.33 51.40
CA ALA A 87 -9.28 -0.21 51.29
C ALA A 87 -7.85 -0.62 50.90
N ARG A 88 -7.35 -1.75 51.41
CA ARG A 88 -6.00 -2.24 51.05
C ARG A 88 -5.95 -2.77 49.62
N PHE A 89 -6.99 -3.50 49.21
CA PHE A 89 -7.08 -4.04 47.85
C PHE A 89 -7.18 -2.92 46.82
N GLN A 90 -8.01 -1.91 47.09
CA GLN A 90 -8.18 -0.75 46.22
C GLN A 90 -6.88 0.03 46.01
N ARG A 91 -6.03 0.15 47.05
CA ARG A 91 -4.70 0.78 46.92
C ARG A 91 -3.78 0.01 45.98
N ILE A 92 -3.80 -1.33 46.04
CA ILE A 92 -2.99 -2.18 45.15
C ILE A 92 -3.53 -2.12 43.73
N SER A 93 -4.86 -2.18 43.54
CA SER A 93 -5.49 -2.05 42.23
C SER A 93 -5.18 -0.72 41.58
N SER A 94 -5.30 0.39 42.32
CA SER A 94 -4.97 1.74 41.80
C SER A 94 -3.50 1.85 41.38
N PHE A 95 -2.57 1.25 42.13
CA PHE A 95 -1.17 1.20 41.73
C PHE A 95 -0.97 0.38 40.45
N LEU A 96 -1.58 -0.81 40.36
CA LEU A 96 -1.49 -1.68 39.17
C LEU A 96 -2.10 -1.03 37.93
N GLU A 97 -3.23 -0.33 38.05
CA GLU A 97 -3.87 0.40 36.94
C GLU A 97 -2.93 1.46 36.36
N VAL A 98 -2.26 2.24 37.21
CA VAL A 98 -1.27 3.24 36.78
C VAL A 98 -0.10 2.57 36.08
N VAL A 99 0.42 1.46 36.63
CA VAL A 99 1.55 0.72 36.02
C VAL A 99 1.17 0.11 34.67
N VAL A 100 0.00 -0.54 34.57
CA VAL A 100 -0.48 -1.13 33.32
C VAL A 100 -0.74 -0.04 32.28
N GLY A 101 -1.35 1.08 32.67
CA GLY A 101 -1.55 2.22 31.78
C GLY A 101 -0.23 2.78 31.24
N LEU A 102 0.77 2.93 32.10
CA LEU A 102 2.10 3.40 31.72
C LEU A 102 2.82 2.41 30.79
N LEU A 103 2.80 1.11 31.10
CA LEU A 103 3.41 0.08 30.25
C LEU A 103 2.71 -0.03 28.89
N LEU A 104 1.38 0.05 28.86
CA LEU A 104 0.61 0.04 27.63
C LEU A 104 0.91 1.29 26.78
N GLY A 105 1.09 2.45 27.41
CA GLY A 105 1.56 3.66 26.75
C GLY A 105 2.94 3.49 26.10
N PHE A 106 3.91 2.91 26.81
CA PHE A 106 5.23 2.62 26.24
C PHE A 106 5.18 1.59 25.11
N PHE A 107 4.39 0.53 25.26
CA PHE A 107 4.23 -0.48 24.23
C PHE A 107 3.58 0.10 22.97
N LEU A 108 2.54 0.91 23.12
CA LEU A 108 1.87 1.57 22.00
C LEU A 108 2.80 2.56 21.30
N SER A 109 3.54 3.37 22.07
CA SER A 109 4.53 4.30 21.52
C SER A 109 5.61 3.58 20.71
N SER A 110 6.17 2.49 21.24
CA SER A 110 7.16 1.67 20.54
C SER A 110 6.58 1.02 19.27
N SER A 111 5.34 0.51 19.34
CA SER A 111 4.66 -0.10 18.21
C SER A 111 4.39 0.91 17.09
N MET A 112 3.93 2.12 17.44
CA MET A 112 3.71 3.21 16.49
C MET A 112 5.01 3.65 15.82
N GLN A 113 6.13 3.70 16.57
CA GLN A 113 7.42 4.05 16.01
C GLN A 113 7.89 3.01 14.98
N ARG A 114 7.74 1.71 15.28
CA ARG A 114 8.06 0.63 14.32
C ARG A 114 7.19 0.70 13.07
N TRP A 115 5.89 0.91 13.25
CA TRP A 115 4.96 1.08 12.14
C TRP A 115 5.37 2.28 11.26
N TYR A 116 5.67 3.42 11.87
CA TYR A 116 6.10 4.63 11.16
C TYR A 116 7.40 4.41 10.38
N SER A 117 8.40 3.75 10.98
CA SER A 117 9.64 3.40 10.30
C SER A 117 9.41 2.48 9.09
N CYS A 118 8.50 1.50 9.21
CA CYS A 118 8.15 0.62 8.10
C CYS A 118 7.46 1.39 6.96
N THR A 119 6.48 2.22 7.28
CA THR A 119 5.77 3.06 6.30
C THR A 119 6.72 4.01 5.57
N ASN A 120 7.65 4.64 6.28
CA ASN A 120 8.66 5.50 5.66
C ASN A 120 9.58 4.75 4.72
N GLY A 121 10.05 3.55 5.10
CA GLY A 121 10.88 2.73 4.20
C GLY A 121 10.16 2.39 2.88
N PHE A 122 8.85 2.15 2.93
CA PHE A 122 8.04 1.91 1.74
C PHE A 122 7.85 3.18 0.88
N LEU A 123 7.65 4.35 1.52
CA LEU A 123 7.59 5.63 0.81
C LEU A 123 8.93 5.97 0.14
N GLU A 124 10.05 5.73 0.81
CA GLU A 124 11.40 5.90 0.26
C GLU A 124 11.61 5.03 -0.99
N LEU A 125 11.11 3.78 -0.99
CA LEU A 125 11.14 2.92 -2.17
C LEU A 125 10.38 3.55 -3.35
N PHE A 126 9.19 4.09 -3.14
CA PHE A 126 8.43 4.74 -4.21
C PHE A 126 9.08 6.03 -4.72
N ASP A 127 9.67 6.82 -3.83
CA ASP A 127 10.40 8.02 -4.21
C ASP A 127 11.66 7.67 -5.01
N ALA A 128 12.36 6.58 -4.66
CA ALA A 128 13.46 6.06 -5.46
C ALA A 128 13.00 5.63 -6.87
N ILE A 129 11.87 4.93 -6.99
CA ILE A 129 11.30 4.53 -8.30
C ILE A 129 10.93 5.76 -9.13
N ARG A 130 10.29 6.76 -8.52
CA ARG A 130 9.94 8.02 -9.19
C ARG A 130 11.21 8.79 -9.61
N GLY A 131 12.22 8.86 -8.75
CA GLY A 131 13.51 9.48 -9.05
C GLY A 131 14.22 8.80 -10.23
N LEU A 132 14.26 7.46 -10.24
CA LEU A 132 14.81 6.68 -11.34
C LEU A 132 14.06 6.95 -12.65
N HIS A 133 12.73 7.00 -12.63
CA HIS A 133 11.92 7.32 -13.80
C HIS A 133 12.29 8.70 -14.39
N MET A 134 12.37 9.71 -13.53
CA MET A 134 12.73 11.08 -13.94
C MET A 134 14.14 11.13 -14.55
N GLN A 135 15.12 10.45 -13.94
CA GLN A 135 16.50 10.40 -14.44
C GLN A 135 16.61 9.68 -15.78
N LEU A 136 15.91 8.56 -15.97
CA LEU A 136 15.89 7.83 -17.24
C LEU A 136 15.31 8.67 -18.37
N ASN A 137 14.24 9.43 -18.10
CA ASN A 137 13.67 10.38 -19.06
C ASN A 137 14.63 11.54 -19.35
N ALA A 138 15.31 12.08 -18.33
CA ALA A 138 16.26 13.19 -18.51
C ALA A 138 17.49 12.79 -19.34
N MET A 139 17.95 11.53 -19.24
CA MET A 139 19.03 10.99 -20.07
C MET A 139 18.59 10.66 -21.50
N GLY A 140 17.31 10.84 -21.84
CA GLY A 140 16.79 10.54 -23.17
C GLY A 140 16.77 9.04 -23.50
N VAL A 141 16.68 8.17 -22.49
CA VAL A 141 16.59 6.72 -22.70
C VAL A 141 15.34 6.39 -23.52
N ALA A 142 15.44 5.45 -24.46
CA ALA A 142 14.31 5.02 -25.27
C ALA A 142 13.14 4.54 -24.37
N LYS A 143 11.91 4.98 -24.69
CA LYS A 143 10.70 4.74 -23.88
C LYS A 143 10.49 3.27 -23.54
N ASP A 144 10.80 2.35 -24.45
CA ASP A 144 10.66 0.90 -24.23
C ASP A 144 11.56 0.40 -23.10
N LYS A 145 12.78 0.94 -22.99
CA LYS A 145 13.73 0.58 -21.92
C LYS A 145 13.32 1.19 -20.58
N VAL A 146 12.77 2.41 -20.61
CA VAL A 146 12.21 3.05 -19.41
C VAL A 146 11.04 2.23 -18.87
N GLN A 147 10.09 1.85 -19.74
CA GLN A 147 8.95 1.01 -19.35
C GLN A 147 9.39 -0.35 -18.80
N LEU A 148 10.38 -0.99 -19.44
CA LEU A 148 10.93 -2.26 -18.94
C LEU A 148 11.52 -2.10 -17.54
N CYS A 149 12.30 -1.04 -17.32
CA CYS A 149 12.88 -0.74 -16.00
C CYS A 149 11.79 -0.49 -14.94
N LEU A 150 10.75 0.28 -15.28
CA LEU A 150 9.62 0.52 -14.38
C LEU A 150 8.84 -0.75 -14.05
N ARG A 151 8.66 -1.67 -15.02
CA ARG A 151 8.03 -2.97 -14.76
C ARG A 151 8.82 -3.76 -13.72
N TYR A 152 10.16 -3.78 -13.81
CA TYR A 152 11.00 -4.41 -12.80
C TYR A 152 10.90 -3.73 -11.43
N CYS A 153 10.83 -2.39 -11.39
CA CYS A 153 10.61 -1.66 -10.14
C CYS A 153 9.28 -2.05 -9.47
N VAL A 154 8.18 -2.09 -10.24
CA VAL A 154 6.87 -2.50 -9.72
C VAL A 154 6.89 -3.95 -9.26
N MET A 155 7.52 -4.86 -10.03
CA MET A 155 7.69 -6.26 -9.61
C MET A 155 8.46 -6.38 -8.29
N SER A 156 9.50 -5.57 -8.07
CA SER A 156 10.24 -5.59 -6.81
C SER A 156 9.38 -5.16 -5.61
N ALA A 157 8.53 -4.14 -5.78
CA ALA A 157 7.60 -3.70 -4.74
C ALA A 157 6.51 -4.76 -4.48
N TYR A 158 6.05 -5.44 -5.53
CA TYR A 158 5.10 -6.54 -5.43
C TYR A 158 5.69 -7.74 -4.66
N CYS A 159 6.91 -8.16 -4.99
CA CYS A 159 7.61 -9.22 -4.25
C CYS A 159 7.79 -8.84 -2.77
N LEU A 160 8.18 -7.60 -2.48
CA LEU A 160 8.33 -7.12 -1.11
C LEU A 160 7.01 -7.22 -0.32
N ASN A 161 5.87 -6.89 -0.94
CA ASN A 161 4.57 -7.01 -0.30
C ASN A 161 4.24 -8.46 0.08
N HIS A 162 4.56 -9.41 -0.80
CA HIS A 162 4.38 -10.84 -0.51
C HIS A 162 5.32 -11.34 0.57
N ASP A 163 6.59 -10.95 0.55
CA ASP A 163 7.56 -11.30 1.60
C ASP A 163 7.06 -10.83 2.97
N LEU A 164 6.57 -9.59 3.07
CA LEU A 164 6.02 -9.01 4.31
C LEU A 164 4.74 -9.73 4.77
N THR A 165 3.86 -10.10 3.83
CA THR A 165 2.63 -10.85 4.13
C THR A 165 2.94 -12.26 4.62
N SER A 166 4.02 -12.85 4.11
CA SER A 166 4.43 -14.22 4.43
C SER A 166 5.26 -14.33 5.71
N ALA A 167 5.87 -13.23 6.17
CA ALA A 167 6.70 -13.17 7.37
C ALA A 167 6.06 -13.70 8.67
N PRO A 168 4.77 -13.45 8.98
CA PRO A 168 4.12 -13.99 10.18
C PRO A 168 3.60 -15.44 10.02
N MET A 169 3.68 -16.03 8.82
CA MET A 169 3.16 -17.38 8.56
C MET A 169 4.10 -18.47 9.09
N THR A 170 3.58 -19.68 9.27
CA THR A 170 4.43 -20.85 9.56
C THR A 170 5.30 -21.17 8.32
N PRO A 171 6.46 -21.83 8.46
CA PRO A 171 7.31 -22.15 7.32
C PRO A 171 6.58 -22.98 6.24
N GLU A 172 5.71 -23.90 6.66
CA GLU A 172 4.94 -24.78 5.79
C GLU A 172 3.88 -24.01 5.01
N ASP A 173 3.11 -23.15 5.69
CA ASP A 173 2.10 -22.30 5.05
C ASP A 173 2.73 -21.25 4.14
N ARG A 174 3.90 -20.73 4.53
CA ARG A 174 4.67 -19.74 3.77
C ARG A 174 5.10 -20.30 2.42
N ASP A 175 5.68 -21.50 2.41
CA ASP A 175 6.20 -22.09 1.16
C ASP A 175 5.04 -22.40 0.19
N ALA A 176 3.91 -22.89 0.71
CA ALA A 176 2.68 -23.08 -0.08
C ALA A 176 2.12 -21.75 -0.61
N TYR A 177 2.10 -20.70 0.21
CA TYR A 177 1.67 -19.35 -0.18
C TYR A 177 2.58 -18.78 -1.28
N LEU A 178 3.89 -18.85 -1.10
CA LEU A 178 4.86 -18.36 -2.09
C LEU A 178 4.75 -19.12 -3.41
N GLU A 179 4.57 -20.45 -3.37
CA GLU A 179 4.35 -21.24 -4.58
C GLU A 179 3.09 -20.79 -5.32
N GLN A 180 2.02 -20.45 -4.60
CA GLN A 180 0.81 -19.90 -5.20
C GLN A 180 1.04 -18.51 -5.80
N CYS A 181 1.70 -17.60 -5.08
CA CYS A 181 2.04 -16.28 -5.60
C CYS A 181 2.93 -16.35 -6.85
N TRP A 182 3.91 -17.26 -6.87
CA TRP A 182 4.74 -17.49 -8.05
C TRP A 182 3.93 -18.00 -9.23
N LYS A 183 2.96 -18.89 -9.01
CA LYS A 183 2.02 -19.31 -10.04
C LYS A 183 1.22 -18.12 -10.56
N ASP A 184 0.69 -17.27 -9.70
CA ASP A 184 -0.10 -16.10 -10.14
C ASP A 184 0.73 -15.09 -10.93
N VAL A 185 2.01 -14.91 -10.61
CA VAL A 185 2.94 -14.03 -11.34
C VAL A 185 3.38 -14.64 -12.68
N THR A 186 3.55 -15.96 -12.76
CA THR A 186 4.10 -16.66 -13.94
C THR A 186 3.03 -17.20 -14.87
N VAL A 187 1.80 -17.42 -14.38
CA VAL A 187 0.67 -17.83 -15.19
C VAL A 187 0.23 -16.62 -16.00
N GLU A 188 0.80 -16.58 -17.20
CA GLU A 188 0.57 -15.71 -18.34
C GLU A 188 -0.88 -15.78 -18.85
N LYS A 189 -1.87 -15.58 -17.97
CA LYS A 189 -3.24 -16.02 -18.24
C LYS A 189 -4.00 -15.15 -19.24
N ASP A 190 -3.59 -13.92 -19.54
CA ASP A 190 -4.42 -13.02 -20.38
C ASP A 190 -3.66 -11.98 -21.22
N THR A 191 -2.34 -12.04 -21.32
CA THR A 191 -1.63 -11.20 -22.30
C THR A 191 -1.26 -12.03 -23.51
N GLU A 192 -2.04 -11.93 -24.61
CA GLU A 192 -1.64 -12.37 -25.97
C GLU A 192 -0.32 -11.73 -26.47
N ILE A 193 0.38 -10.98 -25.63
CA ILE A 193 1.66 -10.36 -25.88
C ILE A 193 2.74 -11.44 -25.82
N LYS A 194 3.00 -12.08 -26.98
CA LYS A 194 4.18 -12.93 -27.15
C LYS A 194 5.44 -12.10 -26.88
N TRP A 195 6.12 -12.37 -25.76
CA TRP A 195 7.40 -11.72 -25.40
C TRP A 195 8.48 -11.84 -26.49
N GLU A 196 8.38 -12.87 -27.35
CA GLU A 196 9.24 -13.07 -28.52
C GLU A 196 9.20 -11.88 -29.50
N GLN A 197 8.03 -11.26 -29.71
CA GLN A 197 7.92 -10.07 -30.58
C GLN A 197 8.58 -8.83 -29.97
N PHE A 198 8.61 -8.73 -28.63
CA PHE A 198 9.24 -7.61 -27.94
C PHE A 198 10.77 -7.70 -27.99
N GLN A 199 11.30 -8.93 -27.97
CA GLN A 199 12.73 -9.19 -28.12
C GLN A 199 13.22 -8.80 -29.52
N GLU A 200 12.48 -9.19 -30.58
CA GLU A 200 12.81 -8.82 -31.97
C GLU A 200 12.76 -7.31 -32.22
N HIS A 201 11.81 -6.58 -31.63
CA HIS A 201 11.69 -5.12 -31.79
C HIS A 201 12.83 -4.36 -31.10
N CYS A 202 13.36 -4.90 -29.99
CA CYS A 202 14.47 -4.31 -29.23
C CYS A 202 15.86 -4.65 -29.78
N SER A 203 16.01 -5.72 -30.57
CA SER A 203 17.29 -6.22 -31.07
C SER A 203 17.65 -5.76 -32.48
N SER A 204 16.75 -5.11 -33.23
CA SER A 204 17.06 -4.59 -34.56
C SER A 204 18.09 -3.43 -34.49
N PRO A 205 19.33 -3.61 -34.99
CA PRO A 205 20.35 -2.56 -34.97
C PRO A 205 19.91 -1.31 -35.74
N ALA A 206 19.16 -1.50 -36.84
CA ALA A 206 18.65 -0.42 -37.67
C ALA A 206 17.62 0.48 -36.96
N GLN A 207 16.85 -0.06 -36.01
CA GLN A 207 15.90 0.71 -35.20
C GLN A 207 16.64 1.52 -34.12
N ARG A 208 17.71 0.93 -33.54
CA ARG A 208 18.59 1.58 -32.56
C ARG A 208 19.29 2.78 -33.16
N ASP A 209 19.87 2.64 -34.36
CA ASP A 209 20.61 3.72 -35.01
C ASP A 209 19.70 4.90 -35.39
N ARG A 210 18.49 4.62 -35.89
CA ARG A 210 17.49 5.66 -36.19
C ARG A 210 17.04 6.43 -34.96
N ASN A 211 16.83 5.75 -33.83
CA ASN A 211 16.46 6.42 -32.58
C ASN A 211 17.60 7.25 -31.98
N ILE A 212 18.85 6.79 -32.10
CA ILE A 212 20.03 7.56 -31.68
C ILE A 212 20.15 8.85 -32.52
N GLU A 213 19.98 8.77 -33.84
CA GLU A 213 20.03 9.93 -34.72
C GLU A 213 18.89 10.93 -34.47
N ALA A 214 17.67 10.43 -34.23
CA ALA A 214 16.52 11.27 -33.89
C ALA A 214 16.74 12.02 -32.55
N ASN A 215 17.25 11.34 -31.52
CA ASN A 215 17.58 11.98 -30.24
C ASN A 215 18.72 12.99 -30.39
N ARG A 216 19.75 12.69 -31.20
CA ARG A 216 20.87 13.61 -31.45
C ARG A 216 20.38 14.91 -32.09
N ARG A 217 19.45 14.83 -33.05
CA ARG A 217 18.81 15.98 -33.69
C ARG A 217 17.93 16.76 -32.71
N SER A 218 17.15 16.07 -31.88
CA SER A 218 16.32 16.72 -30.85
C SER A 218 17.18 17.48 -29.84
N CYS A 219 18.27 16.90 -29.34
CA CYS A 219 19.20 17.59 -28.43
C CYS A 219 19.88 18.79 -29.10
N SER A 220 20.27 18.69 -30.38
CA SER A 220 20.83 19.81 -31.15
C SER A 220 19.86 20.99 -31.22
N ASN A 221 18.58 20.72 -31.52
CA ASN A 221 17.55 21.75 -31.65
C ASN A 221 17.16 22.38 -30.30
N THR A 222 17.24 21.62 -29.20
CA THR A 222 16.83 22.13 -27.87
C THR A 222 17.94 22.94 -27.20
N LEU A 223 19.21 22.71 -27.54
CA LEU A 223 20.36 23.42 -26.98
C LEU A 223 20.75 24.69 -27.76
N GLY A 224 20.07 25.02 -28.85
CA GLY A 224 20.36 26.24 -29.63
C GLY A 224 21.82 26.31 -30.12
N LEU A 225 22.43 25.15 -30.38
CA LEU A 225 23.85 25.02 -30.75
C LEU A 225 24.13 25.27 -32.25
N ASP A 226 23.16 25.85 -32.97
CA ASP A 226 23.33 26.17 -34.39
C ASP A 226 24.24 27.40 -34.62
N HIS A 227 24.69 28.08 -33.55
CA HIS A 227 25.52 29.28 -33.65
C HIS A 227 27.02 29.06 -33.38
N LEU A 228 27.48 27.83 -33.09
CA LEU A 228 28.89 27.55 -32.76
C LEU A 228 29.72 26.89 -33.88
N SER A 229 29.16 26.69 -35.08
CA SER A 229 29.91 26.15 -36.22
C SER A 229 30.77 27.18 -36.99
N VAL A 230 30.78 28.46 -36.56
CA VAL A 230 31.48 29.56 -37.29
C VAL A 230 32.88 29.91 -36.74
N ILE A 231 33.36 29.29 -35.65
CA ILE A 231 34.68 29.64 -35.05
C ILE A 231 35.74 28.54 -35.20
N SER A 232 35.83 27.89 -36.37
CA SER A 232 36.94 26.96 -36.67
C SER A 232 37.49 27.09 -38.09
N SER A 233 37.32 28.25 -38.74
CA SER A 233 37.91 28.54 -40.05
C SER A 233 38.27 30.02 -40.16
N GLY A 234 39.24 30.46 -39.37
CA GLY A 234 39.82 31.80 -39.51
C GLY A 234 40.67 32.22 -38.33
N CYS A 235 41.99 32.22 -38.55
CA CYS A 235 43.08 32.82 -37.76
C CYS A 235 43.44 32.20 -36.41
#